data_AF-A0A0C2GD12-F1
#
_entry.id   AF-A0A0C2GD12-F1
#
_cell.length_a   1.000
_cell.length_b   1.000
_cell.length_c   1.000
_cell.angle_alpha   90.00
_cell.angle_beta   90.00
_cell.angle_gamma   90.00
#
_symmetry.space_group_name_H-M   'P 1'
#
loop_
_entity.id
_entity.type
_entity.pdbx_description
1 polymer ?
#
loop_
_entity_poly.entity_id
_entity_poly.type
_entity_poly.pdbx_seq_one_letter_code
_entity_poly.pdbx_strand_id
1 'polypeptide(L)'
;MDEQEDAPPPKRQRFKHLTFNQLVGSIGGDSAKFSRRLMQRPDDSDLFFIEALTKWNDQSFGADYTSFVDSLPCDELNTHAQLLYHKKTIAELLLKSLQDPGCKSIPAFCELLSALVRDLKEDFTEDMWDFFGALTNVLDLGERDVESVEAAFYALSLMVKVMWRQLLKEFSQSFVRFIPLFGSSRPYVRRFAGEAFSFIMRKSSNLRKLCCHVVEQAFKVHDDHLSEGCAELFFHICKGVGGGFHSAASEVSFLGL
;
A
#
# COMPACT_ATOMS: atom_id res chain seq x y z
N MET A 1 -14.05 -65.76 -3.71
CA MET A 1 -14.82 -64.51 -3.80
C MET A 1 -13.95 -63.46 -3.17
N ASP A 2 -13.48 -62.56 -4.02
CA ASP A 2 -12.38 -61.63 -3.77
C ASP A 2 -12.69 -60.62 -2.67
N GLU A 3 -11.72 -60.45 -1.76
CA GLU A 3 -11.68 -59.36 -0.78
C GLU A 3 -11.32 -58.07 -1.53
N GLN A 4 -12.25 -57.14 -1.61
CA GLN A 4 -12.02 -55.79 -2.11
C GLN A 4 -11.24 -54.99 -1.06
N GLU A 5 -9.95 -54.79 -1.33
CA GLU A 5 -9.06 -53.92 -0.57
C GLU A 5 -9.47 -52.45 -0.81
N ASP A 6 -10.02 -51.80 0.22
CA ASP A 6 -10.47 -50.41 0.14
C ASP A 6 -9.26 -49.46 0.02
N ALA A 7 -9.33 -48.52 -0.91
CA ALA A 7 -8.20 -47.64 -1.22
C ALA A 7 -7.87 -46.73 -0.02
N PRO A 8 -6.58 -46.51 0.29
CA PRO A 8 -6.19 -45.70 1.44
C PRO A 8 -6.70 -44.26 1.29
N PRO A 9 -7.15 -43.63 2.39
CA PRO A 9 -7.70 -42.28 2.34
C PRO A 9 -6.66 -41.28 1.81
N PRO A 10 -7.08 -40.26 1.04
CA PRO A 10 -6.16 -39.34 0.40
C PRO A 10 -5.29 -38.64 1.46
N LYS A 11 -3.97 -38.71 1.29
CA LYS A 11 -3.00 -38.05 2.18
C LYS A 11 -3.30 -36.56 2.21
N ARG A 12 -3.78 -36.05 3.36
CA ARG A 12 -3.92 -34.61 3.62
C ARG A 12 -2.55 -33.95 3.48
N GLN A 13 -2.33 -33.28 2.36
CA GLN A 13 -1.10 -32.54 2.13
C GLN A 13 -1.09 -31.33 3.08
N ARG A 14 -0.26 -31.42 4.12
CA ARG A 14 -0.20 -30.46 5.24
C ARG A 14 0.25 -29.06 4.78
N PHE A 15 0.95 -28.97 3.66
CA PHE A 15 1.42 -27.72 3.06
C PHE A 15 0.93 -27.62 1.62
N LYS A 16 0.10 -26.61 1.34
CA LYS A 16 -0.25 -26.21 -0.03
C LYS A 16 0.73 -25.12 -0.46
N HIS A 17 1.55 -25.41 -1.45
CA HIS A 17 2.39 -24.39 -2.08
C HIS A 17 1.50 -23.49 -2.94
N LEU A 18 1.22 -22.28 -2.47
CA LEU A 18 0.47 -21.28 -3.22
C LEU A 18 1.38 -20.62 -4.26
N THR A 19 0.81 -20.31 -5.42
CA THR A 19 1.49 -19.54 -6.46
C THR A 19 1.58 -18.06 -6.06
N PHE A 20 2.51 -17.31 -6.67
CA PHE A 20 2.63 -15.86 -6.49
C PHE A 20 1.29 -15.14 -6.68
N ASN A 21 0.56 -15.43 -7.77
CA ASN A 21 -0.74 -14.81 -8.05
C ASN A 21 -1.79 -15.11 -6.98
N GLN A 22 -1.78 -16.32 -6.40
CA GLN A 22 -2.69 -16.67 -5.31
C GLN A 22 -2.33 -15.91 -4.02
N LEU A 23 -1.05 -15.79 -3.72
CA LEU A 23 -0.57 -15.05 -2.55
C LEU A 23 -0.87 -13.55 -2.68
N VAL A 24 -0.51 -12.94 -3.81
CA VAL A 24 -0.79 -11.54 -4.07
C VAL A 24 -2.30 -11.27 -4.13
N GLY A 25 -3.08 -12.19 -4.69
CA GLY A 25 -4.55 -12.12 -4.65
C GLY A 25 -5.13 -12.09 -3.24
N SER A 26 -4.44 -12.66 -2.25
CA SER A 26 -4.85 -12.65 -0.84
C SER A 26 -4.43 -11.38 -0.08
N ILE A 27 -3.52 -10.58 -0.64
CA ILE A 27 -3.17 -9.27 -0.10
C ILE A 27 -4.37 -8.34 -0.29
N GLY A 28 -4.72 -7.57 0.75
CA GLY A 28 -5.86 -6.65 0.73
C GLY A 28 -7.21 -7.37 0.81
N GLY A 29 -8.28 -6.72 0.33
CA GLY A 29 -9.60 -7.33 0.18
C GLY A 29 -10.51 -7.33 1.42
N ASP A 30 -9.94 -7.40 2.64
CA ASP A 30 -10.64 -7.09 3.90
C ASP A 30 -10.26 -5.69 4.37
N SER A 31 -10.98 -4.71 3.84
CA SER A 31 -10.76 -3.29 4.13
C SER A 31 -10.90 -2.96 5.62
N ALA A 32 -11.66 -3.74 6.39
CA ALA A 32 -11.84 -3.53 7.83
C ALA A 32 -10.63 -4.03 8.62
N LYS A 33 -10.15 -5.25 8.35
CA LYS A 33 -8.92 -5.78 8.95
C LYS A 33 -7.71 -4.93 8.58
N PHE A 34 -7.59 -4.58 7.29
CA PHE A 34 -6.53 -3.72 6.80
C PHE A 34 -6.58 -2.34 7.45
N SER A 35 -7.77 -1.72 7.53
CA SER A 35 -7.95 -0.45 8.24
C SER A 35 -7.61 -0.54 9.72
N ARG A 36 -7.89 -1.67 10.39
CA ARG A 36 -7.54 -1.89 11.79
C ARG A 36 -6.03 -2.00 11.99
N ARG A 37 -5.34 -2.80 11.16
CA ARG A 37 -3.86 -2.86 11.13
C ARG A 37 -3.27 -1.47 10.93
N LEU A 38 -3.89 -0.67 10.04
CA LEU A 38 -3.48 0.70 9.81
C LEU A 38 -3.72 1.64 11.01
N MET A 39 -4.57 1.33 11.97
CA MET A 39 -4.88 2.20 13.12
C MET A 39 -4.30 1.68 14.44
N GLN A 40 -3.61 0.54 14.43
CA GLN A 40 -2.98 -0.02 15.61
C GLN A 40 -1.89 0.93 16.10
N ARG A 41 -1.86 1.18 17.41
CA ARG A 41 -0.85 1.96 18.11
C ARG A 41 -0.01 1.00 18.96
N PRO A 42 1.29 1.27 19.18
CA PRO A 42 2.14 0.44 20.02
C PRO A 42 1.80 0.72 21.49
N ASP A 43 1.95 -0.29 22.33
CA ASP A 43 1.71 -0.16 23.78
C ASP A 43 2.94 0.40 24.52
N ASP A 44 4.17 0.17 24.02
CA ASP A 44 5.42 0.41 24.76
C ASP A 44 6.35 1.51 24.19
N SER A 45 6.15 1.97 22.95
CA SER A 45 6.98 3.01 22.30
C SER A 45 6.18 4.27 22.01
N ASP A 46 6.73 5.44 22.34
CA ASP A 46 6.13 6.75 22.03
C ASP A 46 6.13 7.05 20.52
N LEU A 47 7.04 6.43 19.74
CA LEU A 47 7.20 6.62 18.31
C LEU A 47 7.12 5.30 17.54
N PHE A 48 6.36 5.29 16.44
CA PHE A 48 6.27 4.14 15.55
C PHE A 48 7.62 3.85 14.90
N PHE A 49 8.39 4.87 14.54
CA PHE A 49 9.66 4.74 13.82
C PHE A 49 10.70 3.98 14.66
N ILE A 50 10.79 4.30 15.95
CA ILE A 50 11.71 3.62 16.88
C ILE A 50 11.30 2.18 17.11
N GLU A 51 10.00 1.88 17.24
CA GLU A 51 9.53 0.51 17.36
C GLU A 51 9.87 -0.31 16.10
N ALA A 52 9.64 0.25 14.91
CA ALA A 52 9.98 -0.39 13.66
C ALA A 52 11.51 -0.60 13.54
N LEU A 53 12.33 0.37 13.95
CA LEU A 53 13.79 0.20 14.01
C LEU A 53 14.18 -0.95 14.95
N THR A 54 13.67 -0.96 16.19
CA THR A 54 13.96 -2.02 17.16
C THR A 54 13.58 -3.40 16.62
N LYS A 55 12.37 -3.52 16.06
CA LYS A 55 11.90 -4.76 15.43
C LYS A 55 12.85 -5.24 14.34
N TRP A 56 13.26 -4.35 13.43
CA TRP A 56 14.07 -4.74 12.28
C TRP A 56 15.55 -4.88 12.60
N ASN A 57 16.07 -4.28 13.68
CA ASN A 57 17.38 -4.59 14.23
C ASN A 57 17.47 -6.04 14.70
N ASP A 58 16.37 -6.61 15.23
CA ASP A 58 16.32 -8.01 15.67
C ASP A 58 16.11 -9.01 14.51
N GLN A 59 15.52 -8.54 13.39
CA GLN A 59 15.07 -9.40 12.28
C GLN A 59 15.95 -9.33 11.02
N SER A 60 16.56 -8.19 10.73
CA SER A 60 17.29 -7.94 9.50
C SER A 60 18.79 -7.92 9.73
N PHE A 61 19.48 -8.89 9.13
CA PHE A 61 20.94 -9.00 9.11
C PHE A 61 21.52 -8.69 7.72
N GLY A 62 20.73 -8.07 6.84
CA GLY A 62 21.14 -7.75 5.47
C GLY A 62 22.00 -6.49 5.39
N ALA A 63 23.04 -6.52 4.53
CA ALA A 63 23.98 -5.42 4.37
C ALA A 63 23.31 -4.07 4.06
N ASP A 64 22.24 -4.07 3.26
CA ASP A 64 21.49 -2.85 2.92
C ASP A 64 20.87 -2.20 4.17
N TYR A 65 20.31 -3.02 5.06
CA TYR A 65 19.67 -2.53 6.29
C TYR A 65 20.70 -2.08 7.31
N THR A 66 21.77 -2.87 7.51
CA THR A 66 22.87 -2.49 8.42
C THR A 66 23.49 -1.16 7.99
N SER A 67 23.80 -0.99 6.70
CA SER A 67 24.35 0.28 6.19
C SER A 67 23.41 1.46 6.38
N PHE A 68 22.10 1.24 6.29
CA PHE A 68 21.10 2.28 6.56
C PHE A 68 21.13 2.69 8.04
N VAL A 69 21.06 1.73 8.97
CA VAL A 69 21.07 1.99 10.42
C VAL A 69 22.37 2.66 10.85
N ASP A 70 23.53 2.21 10.34
CA ASP A 70 24.84 2.81 10.63
C ASP A 70 24.94 4.28 10.18
N SER A 71 24.09 4.68 9.22
CA SER A 71 24.03 6.06 8.69
C SER A 71 23.02 6.95 9.43
N LEU A 72 22.25 6.40 10.38
CA LEU A 72 21.25 7.14 11.15
C LEU A 72 21.84 7.69 12.46
N PRO A 73 21.40 8.89 12.89
CA PRO A 73 21.75 9.42 14.21
C PRO A 73 20.87 8.78 15.30
N CYS A 74 20.94 7.46 15.49
CA CYS A 74 20.01 6.69 16.33
C CYS A 74 19.83 7.23 17.76
N ASP A 75 20.91 7.74 18.38
CA ASP A 75 20.87 8.32 19.73
C ASP A 75 20.00 9.60 19.82
N GLU A 76 19.76 10.23 18.68
CA GLU A 76 19.02 11.48 18.54
C GLU A 76 17.65 11.27 17.87
N LEU A 77 17.01 10.10 17.99
CA LEU A 77 15.69 9.82 17.39
C LEU A 77 14.59 9.49 18.42
N ASN A 78 14.88 9.65 19.71
CA ASN A 78 14.01 9.18 20.80
C ASN A 78 12.77 10.05 21.04
N THR A 79 12.66 11.22 20.41
CA THR A 79 11.52 12.14 20.56
C THR A 79 10.99 12.62 19.21
N HIS A 80 9.73 13.04 19.17
CA HIS A 80 9.12 13.52 17.93
C HIS A 80 9.86 14.75 17.35
N ALA A 81 10.33 15.68 18.19
CA ALA A 81 11.07 16.86 17.76
C ALA A 81 12.42 16.49 17.12
N GLN A 82 13.10 15.50 17.69
CA GLN A 82 14.32 14.90 17.16
C GLN A 82 14.08 14.20 15.80
N LEU A 83 13.01 13.41 15.71
CA LEU A 83 12.62 12.75 14.46
C LEU A 83 12.33 13.78 13.36
N LEU A 84 11.64 14.86 13.69
CA LEU A 84 11.35 15.95 12.77
C LEU A 84 12.62 16.70 12.36
N TYR A 85 13.55 16.96 13.29
CA TYR A 85 14.83 17.60 13.01
C TYR A 85 15.68 16.79 12.02
N HIS A 86 15.70 15.46 12.17
CA HIS A 86 16.46 14.54 11.31
C HIS A 86 15.67 14.02 10.10
N LYS A 87 14.42 14.47 9.91
CA LYS A 87 13.50 14.00 8.86
C LYS A 87 14.16 13.91 7.50
N LYS A 88 14.86 14.98 7.08
CA LYS A 88 15.48 15.06 5.76
C LYS A 88 16.50 13.93 5.54
N THR A 89 17.41 13.75 6.49
CA THR A 89 18.43 12.69 6.43
C THR A 89 17.78 11.30 6.36
N ILE A 90 16.78 11.05 7.23
CA ILE A 90 16.07 9.77 7.27
C ILE A 90 15.35 9.51 5.94
N ALA A 91 14.64 10.52 5.42
CA ALA A 91 13.90 10.44 4.17
C ALA A 91 14.83 10.15 2.98
N GLU A 92 15.95 10.86 2.87
CA GLU A 92 16.94 10.65 1.80
C GLU A 92 17.51 9.22 1.83
N LEU A 93 17.86 8.72 3.02
CA LEU A 93 18.38 7.35 3.17
C LEU A 93 17.33 6.29 2.85
N LEU A 94 16.08 6.46 3.31
CA LEU A 94 14.97 5.54 3.01
C LEU A 94 14.65 5.53 1.51
N LEU A 95 14.56 6.72 0.91
CA LEU A 95 14.23 6.86 -0.50
C LEU A 95 15.29 6.20 -1.38
N LYS A 96 16.58 6.46 -1.10
CA LYS A 96 17.70 5.81 -1.77
C LYS A 96 17.60 4.28 -1.69
N SER A 97 17.29 3.76 -0.52
CA SER A 97 17.20 2.30 -0.28
C SER A 97 16.01 1.66 -0.99
N LEU A 98 14.88 2.36 -1.10
CA LEU A 98 13.69 1.90 -1.83
C LEU A 98 13.85 2.00 -3.35
N GLN A 99 14.65 2.95 -3.82
CA GLN A 99 14.92 3.15 -5.26
C GLN A 99 15.99 2.21 -5.81
N ASP A 100 16.83 1.61 -4.95
CA ASP A 100 17.84 0.65 -5.38
C ASP A 100 17.20 -0.67 -5.86
N PRO A 101 17.32 -1.03 -7.15
CA PRO A 101 16.75 -2.27 -7.67
C PRO A 101 17.38 -3.54 -7.07
N GLY A 102 18.59 -3.44 -6.50
CA GLY A 102 19.32 -4.55 -5.89
C GLY A 102 19.03 -4.74 -4.39
N CYS A 103 18.30 -3.82 -3.78
CA CYS A 103 17.98 -3.84 -2.36
C CYS A 103 17.15 -5.07 -1.98
N LYS A 104 17.60 -5.79 -0.94
CA LYS A 104 16.94 -7.02 -0.44
C LYS A 104 16.12 -6.79 0.82
N SER A 105 16.21 -5.60 1.41
CA SER A 105 15.55 -5.23 2.66
C SER A 105 14.29 -4.39 2.45
N ILE A 106 13.62 -4.54 1.30
CA ILE A 106 12.42 -3.76 0.94
C ILE A 106 11.31 -3.84 2.01
N PRO A 107 10.98 -5.01 2.59
CA PRO A 107 9.96 -5.06 3.65
C PRO A 107 10.30 -4.17 4.86
N ALA A 108 11.56 -4.14 5.28
CA ALA A 108 12.03 -3.31 6.38
C ALA A 108 11.88 -1.82 6.06
N PHE A 109 12.32 -1.40 4.87
CA PHE A 109 12.23 0.00 4.46
C PHE A 109 10.79 0.47 4.25
N CYS A 110 9.90 -0.38 3.74
CA CYS A 110 8.47 -0.06 3.64
C CYS A 110 7.81 0.08 5.03
N GLU A 111 8.20 -0.72 6.02
CA GLU A 111 7.67 -0.60 7.38
C GLU A 111 8.23 0.61 8.13
N LEU A 112 9.52 0.92 7.96
CA LEU A 112 10.12 2.15 8.47
C LEU A 112 9.49 3.40 7.85
N LEU A 113 9.27 3.41 6.54
CA LEU A 113 8.53 4.48 5.86
C LEU A 113 7.11 4.61 6.42
N SER A 114 6.42 3.49 6.59
CA SER A 114 5.07 3.45 7.17
C SER A 114 5.04 4.07 8.56
N ALA A 115 6.04 3.75 9.38
CA ALA A 115 6.18 4.28 10.72
C ALA A 115 6.48 5.78 10.72
N LEU A 116 7.42 6.23 9.88
CA LEU A 116 7.79 7.63 9.72
C LEU A 116 6.58 8.50 9.30
N VAL A 117 5.78 8.01 8.34
CA VAL A 117 4.56 8.68 7.89
C VAL A 117 3.52 8.81 9.01
N ARG A 118 3.43 7.84 9.92
CA ARG A 118 2.51 7.91 11.08
C ARG A 118 2.94 8.91 12.12
N ASP A 119 4.24 8.95 12.40
CA ASP A 119 4.79 9.86 13.37
C ASP A 119 4.69 11.30 12.87
N LEU A 120 5.09 11.57 11.62
CA LEU A 120 5.17 12.92 11.05
C LEU A 120 3.86 13.44 10.44
N LYS A 121 2.98 12.57 9.93
CA LYS A 121 1.69 12.96 9.34
C LYS A 121 1.84 14.06 8.30
N GLU A 122 1.23 15.23 8.53
CA GLU A 122 1.22 16.37 7.60
C GLU A 122 2.64 16.92 7.36
N ASP A 123 3.55 16.77 8.32
CA ASP A 123 4.96 17.18 8.17
C ASP A 123 5.71 16.33 7.13
N PHE A 124 5.14 15.20 6.67
CA PHE A 124 5.72 14.36 5.61
C PHE A 124 5.23 14.73 4.19
N THR A 125 4.35 15.73 4.05
CA THR A 125 3.68 16.02 2.77
C THR A 125 4.66 16.37 1.64
N GLU A 126 5.77 17.06 1.96
CA GLU A 126 6.77 17.49 0.97
C GLU A 126 7.48 16.31 0.29
N ASP A 127 7.76 15.23 1.02
CA ASP A 127 8.51 14.08 0.52
C ASP A 127 7.61 12.99 -0.07
N MET A 128 6.30 13.07 0.19
CA MET A 128 5.33 12.03 -0.19
C MET A 128 5.52 11.52 -1.62
N TRP A 129 5.63 12.44 -2.58
CA TRP A 129 5.53 12.07 -3.99
C TRP A 129 6.75 11.31 -4.49
N ASP A 130 7.93 11.57 -3.91
CA ASP A 130 9.13 10.81 -4.20
C ASP A 130 9.00 9.37 -3.70
N PHE A 131 8.48 9.20 -2.48
CA PHE A 131 8.17 7.88 -1.93
C PHE A 131 7.02 7.18 -2.66
N PHE A 132 6.01 7.92 -3.11
CA PHE A 132 4.92 7.36 -3.92
C PHE A 132 5.47 6.78 -5.23
N GLY A 133 6.39 7.50 -5.89
CA GLY A 133 7.10 7.00 -7.07
C GLY A 133 7.94 5.77 -6.77
N ALA A 134 8.71 5.77 -5.67
CA ALA A 134 9.52 4.62 -5.27
C ALA A 134 8.67 3.37 -4.99
N LEU A 135 7.56 3.51 -4.25
CA LEU A 135 6.63 2.41 -3.98
C LEU A 135 5.93 1.92 -5.25
N THR A 136 5.59 2.82 -6.18
CA THR A 136 5.06 2.46 -7.50
C THR A 136 6.03 1.58 -8.26
N ASN A 137 7.32 1.94 -8.25
CA ASN A 137 8.37 1.14 -8.89
C ASN A 137 8.52 -0.24 -8.23
N VAL A 138 8.46 -0.33 -6.90
CA VAL A 138 8.48 -1.63 -6.20
C VAL A 138 7.30 -2.52 -6.61
N LEU A 139 6.11 -1.94 -6.81
CA LEU A 139 4.91 -2.70 -7.15
C LEU A 139 4.87 -3.15 -8.61
N ASP A 140 5.39 -2.34 -9.53
CA ASP A 140 5.14 -2.47 -10.97
C ASP A 140 6.38 -2.80 -11.82
N LEU A 141 7.58 -2.51 -11.33
CA LEU A 141 8.83 -2.72 -12.07
C LEU A 141 9.60 -3.95 -11.58
N GLY A 142 10.00 -4.80 -12.53
CA GLY A 142 10.82 -5.99 -12.26
C GLY A 142 10.11 -7.05 -11.41
N GLU A 143 10.81 -8.15 -11.15
CA GLU A 143 10.31 -9.18 -10.26
C GLU A 143 10.59 -8.79 -8.80
N ARG A 144 9.62 -9.07 -7.93
CA ARG A 144 9.68 -8.89 -6.49
C ARG A 144 9.04 -10.07 -5.80
N ASP A 145 9.53 -10.42 -4.63
CA ASP A 145 8.88 -11.40 -3.78
C ASP A 145 7.55 -10.85 -3.21
N VAL A 146 6.71 -11.75 -2.71
CA VAL A 146 5.37 -11.40 -2.22
C VAL A 146 5.44 -10.49 -0.99
N GLU A 147 6.44 -10.66 -0.11
CA GLU A 147 6.56 -9.88 1.12
C GLU A 147 6.87 -8.42 0.80
N SER A 148 7.78 -8.18 -0.16
CA SER A 148 8.08 -6.85 -0.69
C SER A 148 6.85 -6.20 -1.32
N VAL A 149 6.05 -6.94 -2.11
CA VAL A 149 4.81 -6.44 -2.70
C VAL A 149 3.76 -6.10 -1.63
N GLU A 150 3.58 -6.95 -0.62
CA GLU A 150 2.66 -6.69 0.49
C GLU A 150 3.09 -5.45 1.28
N ALA A 151 4.37 -5.36 1.63
CA ALA A 151 4.90 -4.25 2.41
C ALA A 151 4.79 -2.91 1.65
N ALA A 152 5.08 -2.91 0.35
CA ALA A 152 4.94 -1.72 -0.49
C ALA A 152 3.47 -1.29 -0.63
N PHE A 153 2.55 -2.23 -0.85
CA PHE A 153 1.13 -1.92 -0.93
C PHE A 153 0.58 -1.39 0.41
N TYR A 154 1.02 -1.97 1.53
CA TYR A 154 0.67 -1.48 2.86
C TYR A 154 1.15 -0.05 3.09
N ALA A 155 2.43 0.23 2.79
CA ALA A 155 3.02 1.55 2.93
C ALA A 155 2.30 2.59 2.06
N LEU A 156 2.01 2.26 0.80
CA LEU A 156 1.29 3.14 -0.12
C LEU A 156 -0.11 3.46 0.41
N SER A 157 -0.85 2.43 0.86
CA SER A 157 -2.21 2.61 1.36
C SER A 157 -2.25 3.41 2.66
N LEU A 158 -1.26 3.22 3.53
CA LEU A 158 -1.11 4.01 4.75
C LEU A 158 -0.85 5.48 4.43
N MET A 159 0.08 5.75 3.51
CA MET A 159 0.40 7.10 3.07
C MET A 159 -0.83 7.79 2.48
N VAL A 160 -1.58 7.10 1.62
CA VAL A 160 -2.88 7.57 1.11
C VAL A 160 -3.86 7.89 2.24
N LYS A 161 -3.96 7.00 3.24
CA LYS A 161 -4.88 7.17 4.36
C LYS A 161 -4.50 8.33 5.27
N VAL A 162 -3.22 8.56 5.53
CA VAL A 162 -2.76 9.68 6.35
C VAL A 162 -3.02 11.01 5.63
N MET A 163 -2.90 11.01 4.31
CA MET A 163 -2.80 12.24 3.51
C MET A 163 -4.04 12.55 2.69
N TRP A 164 -5.13 11.82 2.95
CA TRP A 164 -6.38 11.89 2.20
C TRP A 164 -6.94 13.31 2.05
N ARG A 165 -6.75 14.20 3.05
CA ARG A 165 -7.22 15.58 3.00
C ARG A 165 -6.50 16.37 1.91
N GLN A 166 -5.16 16.27 1.87
CA GLN A 166 -4.35 16.94 0.85
C GLN A 166 -4.64 16.36 -0.53
N LEU A 167 -4.70 15.03 -0.63
CA LEU A 167 -5.01 14.35 -1.89
C LEU A 167 -6.38 14.75 -2.45
N LEU A 168 -7.39 14.90 -1.58
CA LEU A 168 -8.72 15.33 -1.98
C LEU A 168 -8.77 16.82 -2.35
N LYS A 169 -8.03 17.68 -1.63
CA LYS A 169 -7.91 19.12 -1.93
C LYS A 169 -7.33 19.35 -3.32
N GLU A 170 -6.33 18.56 -3.70
CA GLU A 170 -5.65 18.63 -5.00
C GLU A 170 -5.97 17.40 -5.86
N PHE A 171 -7.24 17.01 -5.90
CA PHE A 171 -7.68 15.73 -6.49
C PHE A 171 -7.18 15.50 -7.91
N SER A 172 -7.32 16.46 -8.81
CA SER A 172 -6.93 16.27 -10.22
C SER A 172 -5.44 15.99 -10.35
N GLN A 173 -4.59 16.72 -9.62
CA GLN A 173 -3.13 16.53 -9.64
C GLN A 173 -2.76 15.20 -8.97
N SER A 174 -3.42 14.88 -7.87
CA SER A 174 -3.23 13.61 -7.15
C SER A 174 -3.60 12.43 -8.05
N PHE A 175 -4.75 12.47 -8.72
CA PHE A 175 -5.20 11.39 -9.60
C PHE A 175 -4.22 11.14 -10.75
N VAL A 176 -3.66 12.19 -11.37
CA VAL A 176 -2.62 12.05 -12.40
C VAL A 176 -1.40 11.26 -11.90
N ARG A 177 -1.00 11.44 -10.64
CA ARG A 177 0.11 10.67 -10.05
C ARG A 177 -0.22 9.19 -9.87
N PHE A 178 -1.49 8.82 -9.75
CA PHE A 178 -1.94 7.42 -9.64
C PHE A 178 -2.14 6.73 -10.98
N ILE A 179 -2.20 7.47 -12.10
CA ILE A 179 -2.39 6.89 -13.44
C ILE A 179 -1.43 5.72 -13.73
N PRO A 180 -0.13 5.77 -13.40
CA PRO A 180 0.78 4.63 -13.62
C PRO A 180 0.33 3.35 -12.91
N LEU A 181 -0.23 3.45 -11.70
CA LEU A 181 -0.75 2.28 -10.97
C LEU A 181 -2.07 1.79 -11.55
N PHE A 182 -2.97 2.71 -11.93
CA PHE A 182 -4.25 2.35 -12.55
C PHE A 182 -4.08 1.78 -13.96
N GLY A 183 -3.09 2.24 -14.72
CA GLY A 183 -2.74 1.75 -16.06
C GLY A 183 -1.64 0.71 -16.06
N SER A 184 -1.26 0.16 -14.90
CA SER A 184 -0.25 -0.89 -14.82
C SER A 184 -0.67 -2.10 -15.63
N SER A 185 0.28 -2.75 -16.29
CA SER A 185 0.06 -4.04 -16.97
C SER A 185 -0.28 -5.18 -16.00
N ARG A 186 0.00 -5.01 -14.70
CA ARG A 186 -0.19 -6.02 -13.66
C ARG A 186 -1.58 -5.85 -13.01
N PRO A 187 -2.50 -6.83 -13.16
CA PRO A 187 -3.86 -6.69 -12.63
C PRO A 187 -3.92 -6.45 -11.12
N TYR A 188 -3.02 -7.06 -10.36
CA TYR A 188 -2.99 -6.87 -8.91
C TYR A 188 -2.61 -5.44 -8.49
N VAL A 189 -1.77 -4.75 -9.28
CA VAL A 189 -1.40 -3.35 -9.04
C VAL A 189 -2.60 -2.44 -9.29
N ARG A 190 -3.34 -2.68 -10.37
CA ARG A 190 -4.59 -1.95 -10.65
C ARG A 190 -5.62 -2.13 -9.53
N ARG A 191 -5.81 -3.36 -9.05
CA ARG A 191 -6.68 -3.66 -7.91
C ARG A 191 -6.24 -2.92 -6.64
N PHE A 192 -4.94 -2.95 -6.33
CA PHE A 192 -4.37 -2.23 -5.20
C PHE A 192 -4.60 -0.71 -5.28
N ALA A 193 -4.40 -0.12 -6.45
CA ALA A 193 -4.68 1.29 -6.70
C ALA A 193 -6.17 1.61 -6.45
N GLY A 194 -7.08 0.78 -6.98
CA GLY A 194 -8.52 0.89 -6.77
C GLY A 194 -8.89 0.80 -5.29
N GLU A 195 -8.35 -0.19 -4.57
CA GLU A 195 -8.60 -0.38 -3.14
C GLU A 195 -8.14 0.82 -2.32
N ALA A 196 -6.88 1.25 -2.49
CA ALA A 196 -6.30 2.35 -1.74
C ALA A 196 -7.00 3.68 -2.04
N PHE A 197 -7.23 4.00 -3.32
CA PHE A 197 -7.80 5.29 -3.73
C PHE A 197 -9.31 5.38 -3.46
N SER A 198 -10.02 4.25 -3.37
CA SER A 198 -11.43 4.22 -2.96
C SER A 198 -11.65 4.87 -1.59
N PHE A 199 -10.66 4.78 -0.69
CA PHE A 199 -10.70 5.41 0.62
C PHE A 199 -10.85 6.94 0.49
N ILE A 200 -10.07 7.57 -0.40
CA ILE A 200 -10.13 9.01 -0.65
C ILE A 200 -11.48 9.39 -1.25
N MET A 201 -11.91 8.65 -2.28
CA MET A 201 -13.16 8.91 -2.99
C MET A 201 -14.35 8.93 -2.01
N ARG A 202 -14.42 7.96 -1.11
CA ARG A 202 -15.48 7.84 -0.08
C ARG A 202 -15.48 8.95 0.96
N LYS A 203 -14.40 9.74 1.08
CA LYS A 203 -14.33 10.91 1.97
C LYS A 203 -14.84 12.20 1.31
N SER A 204 -15.08 12.19 0.00
CA SER A 204 -15.59 13.35 -0.72
C SER A 204 -17.04 13.62 -0.37
N SER A 205 -17.39 14.91 -0.21
CA SER A 205 -18.78 15.37 -0.15
C SER A 205 -19.46 15.47 -1.52
N ASN A 206 -18.68 15.31 -2.61
CA ASN A 206 -19.18 15.33 -3.97
C ASN A 206 -18.54 14.19 -4.77
N LEU A 207 -18.89 12.95 -4.39
CA LEU A 207 -18.34 11.74 -5.00
C LEU A 207 -18.64 11.67 -6.50
N ARG A 208 -19.84 12.09 -6.91
CA ARG A 208 -20.25 12.14 -8.32
C ARG A 208 -19.27 12.93 -9.19
N LYS A 209 -18.92 14.15 -8.78
CA LYS A 209 -17.99 15.00 -9.54
C LYS A 209 -16.61 14.34 -9.70
N LEU A 210 -16.12 13.68 -8.65
CA LEU A 210 -14.85 12.98 -8.71
C LEU A 210 -14.92 11.76 -9.65
N CYS A 211 -16.02 11.01 -9.61
CA CYS A 211 -16.22 9.89 -10.54
C CYS A 211 -16.25 10.35 -11.99
N CYS A 212 -16.97 11.44 -12.30
CA CYS A 212 -16.96 12.06 -13.63
C CYS A 212 -15.53 12.42 -14.06
N HIS A 213 -14.74 13.04 -13.18
CA HIS A 213 -13.34 13.38 -13.48
C HIS A 213 -12.50 12.14 -13.81
N VAL A 214 -12.63 11.06 -13.04
CA VAL A 214 -11.93 9.79 -13.29
C VAL A 214 -12.30 9.23 -14.67
N VAL A 215 -13.60 9.17 -15.00
CA VAL A 215 -14.08 8.69 -16.31
C VAL A 215 -13.56 9.57 -17.44
N GLU A 216 -13.62 10.90 -17.30
CA GLU A 216 -13.11 11.83 -18.30
C GLU A 216 -11.60 11.67 -18.55
N GLN A 217 -10.82 11.42 -17.50
CA GLN A 217 -9.37 11.19 -17.63
C GLN A 217 -9.09 9.84 -18.31
N ALA A 218 -9.75 8.76 -17.88
CA ALA A 218 -9.60 7.45 -18.50
C ALA A 218 -9.95 7.49 -19.99
N PHE A 219 -11.06 8.16 -20.34
CA PHE A 219 -11.49 8.35 -21.73
C PHE A 219 -10.46 9.10 -22.56
N LYS A 220 -9.83 10.16 -22.02
CA LYS A 220 -8.82 10.96 -22.76
C LYS A 220 -7.53 10.19 -23.07
N VAL A 221 -7.13 9.29 -22.19
CA VAL A 221 -5.86 8.56 -22.35
C VAL A 221 -5.99 7.42 -23.36
N HIS A 222 -7.20 6.88 -23.55
CA HIS A 222 -7.48 5.78 -24.48
C HIS A 222 -6.61 4.54 -24.24
N ASP A 223 -6.43 4.16 -22.97
CA ASP A 223 -5.68 2.97 -22.55
C ASP A 223 -6.60 1.96 -21.86
N ASP A 224 -6.55 0.70 -22.31
CA ASP A 224 -7.42 -0.36 -21.81
C ASP A 224 -7.10 -0.73 -20.35
N HIS A 225 -5.81 -0.77 -19.99
CA HIS A 225 -5.42 -1.07 -18.60
C HIS A 225 -5.92 0.01 -17.64
N LEU A 226 -5.78 1.28 -18.01
CA LEU A 226 -6.29 2.39 -17.22
C LEU A 226 -7.81 2.30 -17.04
N SER A 227 -8.53 1.94 -18.11
CA SER A 227 -9.98 1.75 -18.07
C SER A 227 -10.38 0.64 -17.08
N GLU A 228 -9.66 -0.49 -17.10
CA GLU A 228 -9.84 -1.56 -16.13
C GLU A 228 -9.49 -1.13 -14.70
N GLY A 229 -8.40 -0.38 -14.50
CA GLY A 229 -8.01 0.14 -13.19
C GLY A 229 -9.04 1.12 -12.61
N CYS A 230 -9.65 1.95 -13.46
CA CYS A 230 -10.77 2.80 -13.05
C CYS A 230 -12.02 1.98 -12.71
N ALA A 231 -12.28 0.87 -13.41
CA ALA A 231 -13.36 -0.04 -13.06
C ALA A 231 -13.12 -0.72 -11.69
N GLU A 232 -11.89 -1.15 -11.40
CA GLU A 232 -11.47 -1.65 -10.08
C GLU A 232 -11.72 -0.60 -8.99
N LEU A 233 -11.38 0.67 -9.24
CA LEU A 233 -11.69 1.76 -8.32
C LEU A 233 -13.19 1.84 -8.02
N PHE A 234 -14.05 1.87 -9.04
CA PHE A 234 -15.50 1.97 -8.83
C PHE A 234 -16.07 0.76 -8.10
N PHE A 235 -15.60 -0.44 -8.42
CA PHE A 235 -15.91 -1.65 -7.66
C PHE A 235 -15.56 -1.47 -6.18
N HIS A 236 -14.34 -1.02 -5.89
CA HIS A 236 -13.87 -0.81 -4.52
C HIS A 236 -14.54 0.37 -3.82
N ILE A 237 -15.10 1.37 -4.51
CA ILE A 237 -15.95 2.40 -3.90
C ILE A 237 -17.28 1.81 -3.44
N CYS A 238 -17.89 0.94 -4.25
CA CYS A 238 -19.18 0.32 -3.97
C CYS A 238 -19.10 -0.82 -2.95
N LYS A 239 -17.99 -1.58 -2.93
CA LYS A 239 -17.83 -2.78 -2.08
C LYS A 239 -17.73 -2.44 -0.59
N GLY A 240 -18.71 -2.88 0.19
CA GLY A 240 -18.72 -2.81 1.66
C GLY A 240 -18.05 -4.01 2.35
N VAL A 241 -18.26 -4.14 3.65
CA VAL A 241 -17.74 -5.26 4.47
C VAL A 241 -18.71 -6.45 4.38
N GLY A 242 -18.19 -7.68 4.50
CA GLY A 242 -19.03 -8.88 4.57
C GLY A 242 -19.86 -9.18 3.32
N GLY A 243 -19.45 -8.67 2.15
CA GLY A 243 -20.17 -8.85 0.89
C GLY A 243 -21.32 -7.86 0.65
N GLY A 244 -21.54 -6.90 1.56
CA GLY A 244 -22.53 -5.83 1.36
C GLY A 244 -22.02 -4.65 0.53
N PHE A 245 -22.89 -3.67 0.28
CA PHE A 245 -22.52 -2.39 -0.33
C PHE A 245 -22.09 -1.36 0.73
N HIS A 246 -21.16 -0.49 0.37
CA HIS A 246 -20.80 0.67 1.17
C HIS A 246 -21.88 1.76 1.03
N SER A 247 -22.04 2.63 2.04
CA SER A 247 -23.03 3.72 2.01
C SER A 247 -22.89 4.65 0.81
N ALA A 248 -21.67 4.84 0.32
CA ALA A 248 -21.33 5.62 -0.87
C ALA A 248 -21.78 5.00 -2.21
N ALA A 249 -22.20 3.73 -2.24
CA ALA A 249 -22.55 3.04 -3.47
C ALA A 249 -23.78 3.66 -4.17
N SER A 250 -24.70 4.25 -3.41
CA SER A 250 -25.90 4.91 -3.96
C SER A 250 -25.53 6.08 -4.87
N GLU A 251 -24.54 6.89 -4.49
CA GLU A 251 -24.11 8.06 -5.26
C GLU A 251 -23.44 7.71 -6.59
N VAL A 252 -22.79 6.53 -6.66
CA VAL A 252 -22.15 6.00 -7.87
C VAL A 252 -23.17 5.38 -8.82
N SER A 253 -24.16 4.66 -8.27
CA SER A 253 -25.18 3.93 -9.06
C SER A 253 -26.04 4.85 -9.93
N PHE A 254 -26.14 6.13 -9.57
CA PHE A 254 -26.86 7.15 -10.35
C PHE A 254 -26.00 7.83 -11.42
N LEU A 255 -24.81 7.33 -11.74
CA LEU A 255 -23.98 7.88 -12.83
C LEU A 255 -24.53 7.52 -14.22
N GLY A 256 -25.50 6.61 -14.34
CA GLY A 256 -26.11 6.27 -15.64
C GLY A 256 -25.10 5.81 -16.68
N LEU A 257 -24.06 5.10 -16.22
CA LEU A 257 -23.13 4.36 -17.05
C LEU A 257 -23.79 3.10 -17.62
#